data_AF-V6KCJ5-F1
#
_entry.id   AF-V6KCJ5-F1
#
_cell.length_a   1.000
_cell.length_b   1.000
_cell.length_c   1.000
_cell.angle_alpha   90.00
_cell.angle_beta   90.00
_cell.angle_gamma   90.00
#
_symmetry.space_group_name_H-M   'P 1'
#
loop_
_entity.id
_entity.type
_entity.pdbx_description
1 polymer ?
#
loop_
_entity_poly.entity_id
_entity_poly.type
_entity_poly.pdbx_seq_one_letter_code
_entity_poly.pdbx_strand_id
1 'polypeptide(L)'
;MKKLKQDMGVDKAYPGAALTPKAFMALLNMDAYVTVNGGSQAIREIQQWMNGRYVGRRDFFTADVKAGVEAFQSFAKLPVSGAGDFQTWASLLVSYGDQSRKGAACDGVTKVTPARAQALKDAGYKYIGRYLYNPSTTSLPEKEIQPGELETIKKYGLRCFPIFQTWARSVDYYSPAQGKTDCMNASYKAEEHGFKPGTLIYFTVDYDAVDDEVTSHVLPYFRSIKDQMGRMGAQFRVGIYGPRNVCSRISAVGYADASFVSDMSSGFSGNLGYPLPDNWSFDQIVTKTVGTGESPHYSQVDVVEDAGVVYYHTAAIPDWAKDLPGVKKLVDSSTGIAKIQGRTGILARNNSIRSGTLSGKILDPAKDSDRWSMWQKLNQDNAFNVGTVPHMHIWAADGKKGDHDETPIRRPALDYTDAETYQILRRYQGFGDQAEADAKLRMPLYAIFEKYNRIIRES
;
A
#
# COMPACT_ATOMS: atom_id res chain seq x y z
N MET A 1 -8.90 7.36 -18.83
CA MET A 1 -9.05 8.73 -18.29
C MET A 1 -9.51 9.78 -19.31
N LYS A 2 -8.89 9.91 -20.49
CA LYS A 2 -9.34 10.87 -21.53
C LYS A 2 -10.79 10.66 -21.98
N LYS A 3 -11.19 9.40 -22.20
CA LYS A 3 -12.57 9.01 -22.52
C LYS A 3 -13.57 9.38 -21.43
N LEU A 4 -13.24 9.09 -20.17
CA LEU A 4 -14.07 9.51 -19.03
C LEU A 4 -14.27 11.03 -19.00
N LYS A 5 -13.22 11.82 -19.20
CA LYS A 5 -13.36 13.29 -19.25
C LYS A 5 -14.21 13.77 -20.42
N GLN A 6 -14.17 13.07 -21.55
CA GLN A 6 -15.03 13.33 -22.71
C GLN A 6 -16.48 12.99 -22.38
N ASP A 7 -16.71 11.82 -21.76
CA ASP A 7 -18.02 11.37 -21.30
C ASP A 7 -18.59 12.35 -20.27
N MET A 8 -17.76 12.86 -19.35
CA MET A 8 -18.12 13.88 -18.37
C MET A 8 -18.33 15.28 -18.95
N GLY A 9 -17.86 15.56 -20.18
CA GLY A 9 -17.88 16.89 -20.80
C GLY A 9 -16.83 17.89 -20.26
N VAL A 10 -15.77 17.41 -19.59
CA VAL A 10 -14.74 18.25 -18.95
C VAL A 10 -13.37 18.20 -19.62
N ASP A 11 -13.22 17.45 -20.72
CA ASP A 11 -11.96 17.26 -21.45
C ASP A 11 -11.33 18.55 -21.98
N LYS A 12 -12.17 19.53 -22.35
CA LYS A 12 -11.70 20.88 -22.74
C LYS A 12 -11.20 21.70 -21.55
N ALA A 13 -11.85 21.59 -20.39
CA ALA A 13 -11.49 22.33 -19.18
C ALA A 13 -10.30 21.72 -18.44
N TYR A 14 -10.15 20.39 -18.51
CA TYR A 14 -9.06 19.63 -17.94
C TYR A 14 -8.36 18.81 -19.03
N PRO A 15 -7.54 19.44 -19.89
CA PRO A 15 -6.88 18.75 -20.97
C PRO A 15 -5.93 17.65 -20.46
N GLY A 16 -5.68 16.65 -21.30
CA GLY A 16 -4.78 15.54 -20.99
C GLY A 16 -5.35 14.51 -20.00
N ALA A 17 -4.50 13.58 -19.59
CA ALA A 17 -4.91 12.40 -18.83
C ALA A 17 -4.91 12.58 -17.30
N ALA A 18 -4.38 13.70 -16.78
CA ALA A 18 -4.26 13.96 -15.34
C ALA A 18 -5.62 14.12 -14.67
N LEU A 19 -5.80 13.52 -13.50
CA LEU A 19 -7.05 13.61 -12.74
C LEU A 19 -7.02 14.86 -11.85
N THR A 20 -8.03 15.73 -11.94
CA THR A 20 -8.16 16.88 -11.03
C THR A 20 -9.03 16.49 -9.82
N PRO A 21 -8.97 17.20 -8.68
CA PRO A 21 -9.74 16.84 -7.48
C PRO A 21 -11.25 16.77 -7.74
N LYS A 22 -11.77 17.66 -8.59
CA LYS A 22 -13.17 17.63 -9.04
C LYS A 22 -13.49 16.43 -9.93
N ALA A 23 -12.58 16.07 -10.85
CA ALA A 23 -12.74 14.88 -11.67
C ALA A 23 -12.55 13.58 -10.86
N PHE A 24 -11.85 13.64 -9.72
CA PHE A 24 -11.73 12.54 -8.76
C PHE A 24 -12.99 12.40 -7.90
N MET A 25 -13.54 13.49 -7.35
CA MET A 25 -14.82 13.40 -6.64
C MET A 25 -15.94 12.88 -7.54
N ALA A 26 -15.91 13.25 -8.82
CA ALA A 26 -16.77 12.71 -9.86
C ALA A 26 -16.61 11.19 -10.11
N LEU A 27 -15.47 10.59 -9.72
CA LEU A 27 -15.26 9.14 -9.74
C LEU A 27 -15.74 8.46 -8.46
N LEU A 28 -15.91 9.25 -7.38
CA LEU A 28 -16.41 8.79 -6.10
C LEU A 28 -17.92 8.96 -5.94
N ASN A 29 -18.57 9.73 -6.82
CA ASN A 29 -20.01 9.73 -7.00
C ASN A 29 -20.35 8.91 -8.26
N MET A 30 -21.29 7.97 -8.19
CA MET A 30 -21.60 7.04 -9.30
C MET A 30 -22.41 7.71 -10.43
N ASP A 31 -22.14 8.99 -10.70
CA ASP A 31 -22.83 9.75 -11.74
C ASP A 31 -22.58 9.10 -13.11
N ALA A 32 -23.67 8.78 -13.81
CA ALA A 32 -23.59 8.22 -15.15
C ALA A 32 -23.21 9.30 -16.18
N TYR A 33 -21.94 9.30 -16.59
CA TYR A 33 -21.42 10.19 -17.66
C TYR A 33 -21.62 9.61 -19.09
N VAL A 34 -22.19 8.41 -19.16
CA VAL A 34 -22.61 7.73 -20.39
C VAL A 34 -24.09 7.43 -20.31
N THR A 35 -24.76 7.31 -21.45
CA THR A 35 -26.17 6.91 -21.50
C THR A 35 -26.33 5.48 -20.98
N VAL A 36 -27.21 5.28 -20.00
CA VAL A 36 -27.64 3.97 -19.49
C VAL A 36 -29.03 3.60 -20.05
N ASN A 37 -29.57 2.42 -19.73
CA ASN A 37 -30.87 1.96 -20.26
C ASN A 37 -32.00 2.97 -19.99
N GLY A 38 -32.66 3.43 -21.05
CA GLY A 38 -33.68 4.49 -21.00
C GLY A 38 -33.13 5.93 -20.98
N GLY A 39 -31.81 6.11 -21.04
CA GLY A 39 -31.15 7.42 -21.04
C GLY A 39 -31.27 8.15 -22.39
N SER A 40 -31.43 9.46 -22.32
CA SER A 40 -31.52 10.33 -23.50
C SER A 40 -30.17 10.93 -23.86
N GLN A 41 -29.77 10.82 -25.14
CA GLN A 41 -28.58 11.49 -25.66
C GLN A 41 -28.66 13.01 -25.51
N ALA A 42 -29.86 13.60 -25.62
CA ALA A 42 -30.07 15.02 -25.40
C ALA A 42 -29.83 15.42 -23.93
N ILE A 43 -30.25 14.59 -22.96
CA ILE A 43 -29.97 14.82 -21.54
C ILE A 43 -28.47 14.73 -21.26
N ARG A 44 -27.77 13.77 -21.88
CA ARG A 44 -26.31 13.63 -21.77
C ARG A 44 -25.58 14.83 -22.34
N GLU A 45 -25.98 15.35 -23.49
CA GLU A 45 -25.38 16.56 -24.08
C GLU A 45 -25.57 17.79 -23.20
N ILE A 46 -26.75 17.94 -22.58
CA ILE A 46 -27.01 19.00 -21.60
C ILE A 46 -26.12 18.82 -20.37
N GLN A 47 -26.00 17.60 -19.84
CA GLN A 47 -25.12 17.28 -18.70
C GLN A 47 -23.65 17.59 -19.02
N GLN A 48 -23.15 17.18 -20.18
CA GLN A 48 -21.78 17.45 -20.63
C GLN A 48 -21.53 18.96 -20.78
N TRP A 49 -22.50 19.68 -21.35
CA TRP A 49 -22.44 21.13 -21.47
C TRP A 49 -22.42 21.81 -20.08
N MET A 50 -23.30 21.39 -19.16
CA MET A 50 -23.33 21.93 -17.79
C MET A 50 -22.02 21.67 -17.06
N ASN A 51 -21.49 20.44 -17.13
CA ASN A 51 -20.21 20.10 -16.56
C ASN A 51 -19.09 20.95 -17.15
N GLY A 52 -18.91 20.97 -18.48
CA GLY A 52 -17.88 21.79 -19.12
C GLY A 52 -18.01 23.30 -18.81
N ARG A 53 -19.25 23.80 -18.71
CA ARG A 53 -19.55 25.22 -18.46
C ARG A 53 -19.36 25.65 -17.01
N TYR A 54 -19.57 24.74 -16.06
CA TYR A 54 -19.61 25.04 -14.62
C TYR A 54 -18.57 24.30 -13.79
N VAL A 55 -17.74 23.44 -14.39
CA VAL A 55 -16.63 22.77 -13.70
C VAL A 55 -15.64 23.75 -13.05
N GLY A 56 -15.53 24.96 -13.60
CA GLY A 56 -14.78 26.08 -13.01
C GLY A 56 -15.50 26.84 -11.89
N ARG A 57 -16.80 26.62 -11.65
CA ARG A 57 -17.50 27.19 -10.49
C ARG A 57 -16.92 26.61 -9.20
N ARG A 58 -16.60 27.47 -8.24
CA ARG A 58 -16.00 27.09 -6.95
C ARG A 58 -16.88 26.13 -6.12
N ASP A 59 -18.14 26.00 -6.48
CA ASP A 59 -19.18 25.38 -5.66
C ASP A 59 -19.14 23.83 -5.61
N PHE A 60 -18.35 23.16 -6.47
CA PHE A 60 -18.22 21.67 -6.50
C PHE A 60 -16.97 21.11 -5.83
N PHE A 61 -15.92 21.90 -5.63
CA PHE A 61 -14.78 21.58 -4.75
C PHE A 61 -14.65 22.85 -3.94
N THR A 62 -15.53 22.92 -2.95
CA THR A 62 -15.70 24.11 -2.14
C THR A 62 -14.37 24.42 -1.47
N ALA A 63 -14.24 25.66 -0.98
CA ALA A 63 -13.13 26.00 -0.11
C ALA A 63 -13.02 25.00 1.06
N ASP A 64 -14.15 24.48 1.54
CA ASP A 64 -14.20 23.51 2.64
C ASP A 64 -13.65 22.13 2.26
N VAL A 65 -13.97 21.61 1.07
CA VAL A 65 -13.39 20.35 0.60
C VAL A 65 -11.88 20.48 0.38
N LYS A 66 -11.43 21.60 -0.21
CA LYS A 66 -10.00 21.89 -0.34
C LYS A 66 -9.32 21.93 1.02
N ALA A 67 -9.90 22.65 1.98
CA ALA A 67 -9.39 22.73 3.35
C ALA A 67 -9.35 21.35 4.01
N GLY A 68 -10.35 20.50 3.80
CA GLY A 68 -10.38 19.12 4.27
C GLY A 68 -9.26 18.26 3.67
N VAL A 69 -9.00 18.38 2.37
CA VAL A 69 -7.88 17.70 1.70
C VAL A 69 -6.55 18.20 2.24
N GLU A 70 -6.37 19.51 2.41
CA GLU A 70 -5.15 20.10 2.97
C GLU A 70 -4.91 19.66 4.41
N ALA A 71 -5.98 19.57 5.21
CA ALA A 71 -5.93 19.06 6.57
C ALA A 71 -5.53 17.58 6.59
N PHE A 72 -6.13 16.75 5.73
CA PHE A 72 -5.76 15.34 5.60
C PHE A 72 -4.31 15.15 5.14
N GLN A 73 -3.87 15.87 4.12
CA GLN A 73 -2.49 15.81 3.63
C GLN A 73 -1.50 16.22 4.73
N SER A 74 -1.81 17.29 5.46
CA SER A 74 -1.00 17.75 6.61
C SER A 74 -0.96 16.69 7.71
N PHE A 75 -2.11 16.07 7.98
CA PHE A 75 -2.27 15.03 8.99
C PHE A 75 -1.48 13.76 8.63
N ALA A 76 -1.58 13.26 7.40
CA ALA A 76 -0.91 12.05 6.89
C ALA A 76 0.55 12.29 6.43
N LYS A 77 1.09 13.50 6.66
CA LYS A 77 2.43 13.95 6.23
C LYS A 77 2.68 13.78 4.72
N LEU A 78 1.68 14.08 3.91
CA LEU A 78 1.77 14.18 2.47
C LEU A 78 2.13 15.63 2.06
N PRO A 79 2.63 15.85 0.82
CA PRO A 79 2.69 17.19 0.26
C PRO A 79 1.31 17.86 0.28
N VAL A 80 1.21 19.05 0.87
CA VAL A 80 -0.05 19.78 1.01
C VAL A 80 -0.35 20.53 -0.28
N SER A 81 -0.93 19.82 -1.25
CA SER A 81 -1.29 20.35 -2.57
C SER A 81 -2.73 20.89 -2.61
N GLY A 82 -3.58 20.48 -1.68
CA GLY A 82 -5.02 20.67 -1.73
C GLY A 82 -5.68 19.95 -2.91
N ALA A 83 -4.97 18.98 -3.51
CA ALA A 83 -5.44 18.18 -4.63
C ALA A 83 -5.57 16.70 -4.25
N GLY A 84 -6.58 16.00 -4.78
CA GLY A 84 -6.71 14.54 -4.72
C GLY A 84 -5.72 13.82 -5.65
N ASP A 85 -4.42 14.07 -5.46
CA ASP A 85 -3.34 13.38 -6.17
C ASP A 85 -3.18 11.91 -5.74
N PHE A 86 -2.30 11.17 -6.42
CA PHE A 86 -2.09 9.74 -6.17
C PHE A 86 -1.84 9.41 -4.70
N GLN A 87 -0.94 10.16 -4.05
CA GLN A 87 -0.61 9.93 -2.65
C GLN A 87 -1.79 10.20 -1.74
N THR A 88 -2.55 11.26 -2.03
CA THR A 88 -3.73 11.63 -1.27
C THR A 88 -4.80 10.56 -1.32
N TRP A 89 -5.18 10.10 -2.52
CA TRP A 89 -6.23 9.09 -2.61
C TRP A 89 -5.75 7.70 -2.20
N ALA A 90 -4.49 7.33 -2.47
CA ALA A 90 -3.97 6.03 -2.05
C ALA A 90 -4.02 5.90 -0.52
N SER A 91 -3.60 6.94 0.21
CA SER A 91 -3.65 6.97 1.69
C SER A 91 -5.07 6.94 2.27
N LEU A 92 -6.10 7.22 1.47
CA LEU A 92 -7.51 7.04 1.86
C LEU A 92 -8.02 5.62 1.60
N LEU A 93 -7.48 4.93 0.60
CA LEU A 93 -8.01 3.63 0.14
C LEU A 93 -7.31 2.41 0.73
N VAL A 94 -6.00 2.49 0.92
CA VAL A 94 -5.19 1.39 1.47
C VAL A 94 -4.33 1.92 2.60
N SER A 95 -4.17 1.12 3.65
CA SER A 95 -3.52 1.55 4.89
C SER A 95 -2.13 2.15 4.65
N TYR A 96 -1.29 1.52 3.84
CA TYR A 96 0.06 2.04 3.53
C TYR A 96 0.07 3.24 2.56
N GLY A 97 -1.02 3.50 1.87
CA GLY A 97 -1.11 4.52 0.81
C GLY A 97 -0.18 4.28 -0.38
N ASP A 98 0.61 5.27 -0.75
CA ASP A 98 1.65 5.14 -1.77
C ASP A 98 2.98 4.67 -1.14
N GLN A 99 3.42 3.45 -1.46
CA GLN A 99 4.65 2.87 -0.90
C GLN A 99 5.94 3.56 -1.38
N SER A 100 5.85 4.44 -2.38
CA SER A 100 6.96 5.29 -2.81
C SER A 100 7.13 6.55 -1.94
N ARG A 101 6.20 6.82 -1.01
CA ARG A 101 6.29 7.93 -0.04
C ARG A 101 7.63 7.89 0.68
N LYS A 102 8.29 9.05 0.74
CA LYS A 102 9.54 9.21 1.50
C LYS A 102 9.21 9.45 2.96
N GLY A 103 9.59 8.51 3.82
CA GLY A 103 9.54 8.65 5.28
C GLY A 103 10.88 9.13 5.85
N ALA A 104 10.84 9.71 7.05
CA ALA A 104 12.04 10.09 7.81
C ALA A 104 12.43 9.05 8.87
N ALA A 105 11.71 7.93 8.97
CA ALA A 105 11.91 6.90 9.97
C ALA A 105 11.90 5.50 9.34
N CYS A 106 12.67 4.58 9.92
CA CYS A 106 12.61 3.15 9.64
C CYS A 106 12.79 2.36 10.93
N ASP A 107 12.45 1.09 10.93
CA ASP A 107 12.80 0.14 11.98
C ASP A 107 13.45 -1.10 11.36
N GLY A 108 14.09 -1.92 12.19
CA GLY A 108 14.66 -3.17 11.69
C GLY A 108 15.28 -4.03 12.78
N VAL A 109 15.44 -5.31 12.47
CA VAL A 109 16.00 -6.35 13.36
C VAL A 109 17.52 -6.52 13.21
N THR A 110 18.17 -5.71 12.38
CA THR A 110 19.60 -5.88 12.08
C THR A 110 20.41 -4.73 12.67
N LYS A 111 21.64 -5.02 13.09
CA LYS A 111 22.50 -4.05 13.78
C LYS A 111 22.77 -2.84 12.90
N VAL A 112 22.65 -1.63 13.43
CA VAL A 112 23.06 -0.40 12.74
C VAL A 112 24.58 -0.24 12.85
N THR A 113 25.30 -0.79 11.86
CA THR A 113 26.75 -0.58 11.70
C THR A 113 27.05 0.83 11.18
N PRO A 114 28.30 1.33 11.26
CA PRO A 114 28.67 2.64 10.71
C PRO A 114 28.31 2.81 9.23
N ALA A 115 28.52 1.77 8.40
CA ALA A 115 28.16 1.80 6.99
C ALA A 115 26.63 1.90 6.79
N ARG A 116 25.85 1.14 7.56
CA ARG A 116 24.38 1.20 7.53
C ARG A 116 23.85 2.54 8.02
N ALA A 117 24.44 3.09 9.09
CA ALA A 117 24.10 4.41 9.60
C ALA A 117 24.34 5.50 8.55
N GLN A 118 25.47 5.44 7.84
CA GLN A 118 25.77 6.35 6.74
C GLN A 118 24.74 6.21 5.61
N ALA A 119 24.44 4.99 5.16
CA ALA A 119 23.45 4.74 4.11
C ALA A 119 22.04 5.24 4.48
N LEU A 120 21.61 4.99 5.72
CA LEU A 120 20.33 5.49 6.23
C LEU A 120 20.29 7.02 6.26
N LYS A 121 21.37 7.65 6.72
CA LYS A 121 21.50 9.12 6.72
C LYS A 121 21.44 9.69 5.30
N ASP A 122 22.18 9.11 4.36
CA ASP A 122 22.21 9.55 2.96
C ASP A 122 20.85 9.38 2.27
N ALA A 123 20.10 8.34 2.65
CA ALA A 123 18.72 8.13 2.22
C ALA A 123 17.70 9.09 2.90
N GLY A 124 18.14 9.95 3.81
CA GLY A 124 17.32 10.97 4.48
C GLY A 124 16.61 10.52 5.75
N TYR A 125 16.94 9.34 6.28
CA TYR A 125 16.40 8.87 7.56
C TYR A 125 16.96 9.67 8.74
N LYS A 126 16.12 9.82 9.77
CA LYS A 126 16.42 10.55 11.01
C LYS A 126 16.16 9.71 12.25
N TYR A 127 15.17 8.81 12.19
CA TYR A 127 14.72 8.00 13.32
C TYR A 127 14.80 6.51 12.99
N ILE A 128 15.46 5.75 13.84
CA ILE A 128 15.68 4.31 13.66
C ILE A 128 15.05 3.54 14.83
N GLY A 129 14.11 2.66 14.53
CA GLY A 129 13.47 1.78 15.50
C GLY A 129 14.33 0.55 15.75
N ARG A 130 14.66 0.28 17.01
CA ARG A 130 15.44 -0.90 17.40
C ARG A 130 14.83 -1.58 18.62
N TYR A 131 15.00 -2.90 18.70
CA TYR A 131 14.34 -3.69 19.74
C TYR A 131 15.17 -3.72 21.01
N LEU A 132 14.50 -3.50 22.15
CA LEU A 132 15.13 -3.50 23.46
C LEU A 132 15.62 -4.89 23.90
N TYR A 133 14.97 -5.96 23.42
CA TYR A 133 15.22 -7.32 23.89
C TYR A 133 14.84 -8.38 22.85
N ASN A 134 15.63 -9.45 22.79
CA ASN A 134 15.27 -10.67 22.07
C ASN A 134 15.46 -11.90 22.98
N PRO A 135 14.41 -12.65 23.34
CA PRO A 135 14.55 -13.85 24.16
C PRO A 135 15.25 -15.01 23.43
N SER A 136 15.36 -14.95 22.09
CA SER A 136 16.07 -15.96 21.31
C SER A 136 17.51 -15.55 21.04
N THR A 137 18.45 -16.44 21.33
CA THR A 137 19.87 -16.26 20.98
C THR A 137 20.23 -16.80 19.60
N THR A 138 19.32 -17.57 18.97
CA THR A 138 19.56 -18.23 17.67
C THR A 138 18.71 -17.64 16.54
N SER A 139 17.48 -17.19 16.83
CA SER A 139 16.59 -16.55 15.87
C SER A 139 16.72 -15.03 15.95
N LEU A 140 17.06 -14.40 14.83
CA LEU A 140 17.29 -12.95 14.73
C LEU A 140 18.30 -12.43 15.77
N PRO A 141 19.55 -12.93 15.78
CA PRO A 141 20.53 -12.62 16.83
C PRO A 141 20.85 -11.12 16.96
N GLU A 142 20.65 -10.34 15.90
CA GLU A 142 20.84 -8.89 15.91
C GLU A 142 19.57 -8.09 16.28
N LYS A 143 18.45 -8.76 16.60
CA LYS A 143 17.17 -8.08 16.86
C LYS A 143 17.32 -7.10 18.01
N GLU A 144 17.88 -7.56 19.13
CA GLU A 144 18.21 -6.72 20.28
C GLU A 144 19.30 -5.69 19.93
N ILE A 145 19.19 -4.50 20.49
CA ILE A 145 20.22 -3.46 20.40
C ILE A 145 21.57 -4.04 20.84
N GLN A 146 22.58 -3.84 20.00
CA GLN A 146 23.92 -4.41 20.18
C GLN A 146 24.86 -3.41 20.87
N PRO A 147 25.91 -3.89 21.57
CA PRO A 147 26.94 -3.02 22.13
C PRO A 147 27.55 -2.08 21.07
N GLY A 148 27.66 -0.80 21.40
CA GLY A 148 28.19 0.26 20.52
C GLY A 148 27.22 0.76 19.43
N GLU A 149 26.03 0.17 19.32
CA GLU A 149 25.07 0.49 18.27
C GLU A 149 24.45 1.88 18.46
N LEU A 150 24.05 2.24 19.68
CA LEU A 150 23.43 3.55 19.96
C LEU A 150 24.43 4.70 19.81
N GLU A 151 25.70 4.49 20.16
CA GLU A 151 26.80 5.42 19.91
C GLU A 151 27.00 5.62 18.41
N THR A 152 26.90 4.55 17.63
CA THR A 152 26.96 4.61 16.16
C THR A 152 25.80 5.44 15.61
N ILE A 153 24.55 5.13 16.00
CA ILE A 153 23.36 5.88 15.60
C ILE A 153 23.55 7.38 15.91
N LYS A 154 23.97 7.70 17.14
CA LYS A 154 24.22 9.08 17.59
C LYS A 154 25.34 9.77 16.78
N LYS A 155 26.46 9.08 16.54
CA LYS A 155 27.62 9.62 15.80
C LYS A 155 27.25 10.09 14.38
N TYR A 156 26.33 9.38 13.72
CA TYR A 156 25.87 9.75 12.39
C TYR A 156 24.74 10.80 12.40
N GLY A 157 24.29 11.24 13.58
CA GLY A 157 23.21 12.23 13.73
C GLY A 157 21.81 11.64 13.61
N LEU A 158 21.68 10.32 13.73
CA LEU A 158 20.41 9.61 13.77
C LEU A 158 19.90 9.51 15.22
N ARG A 159 18.62 9.20 15.39
CA ARG A 159 17.97 9.04 16.70
C ARG A 159 17.35 7.65 16.78
N CYS A 160 17.50 6.98 17.92
CA CYS A 160 16.87 5.68 18.14
C CYS A 160 15.53 5.85 18.87
N PHE A 161 14.50 5.09 18.48
CA PHE A 161 13.30 4.87 19.31
C PHE A 161 13.20 3.39 19.70
N PRO A 162 12.90 3.07 20.97
CA PRO A 162 12.88 1.70 21.45
C PRO A 162 11.56 0.98 21.16
N ILE A 163 11.69 -0.26 20.67
CA ILE A 163 10.57 -1.19 20.41
C ILE A 163 10.68 -2.36 21.38
N PHE A 164 9.56 -2.76 21.99
CA PHE A 164 9.50 -3.97 22.81
C PHE A 164 8.61 -5.02 22.15
N GLN A 165 9.25 -6.03 21.56
CA GLN A 165 8.59 -7.19 20.95
C GLN A 165 9.39 -8.46 21.22
N THR A 166 8.80 -9.39 21.96
CA THR A 166 9.33 -10.73 22.13
C THR A 166 8.63 -11.71 21.16
N TRP A 167 7.55 -12.36 21.60
CA TRP A 167 6.77 -13.32 20.83
C TRP A 167 5.54 -12.68 20.19
N ALA A 168 4.73 -11.92 20.95
CA ALA A 168 3.71 -10.92 20.55
C ALA A 168 3.03 -11.07 19.16
N ARG A 169 2.72 -12.31 18.74
CA ARG A 169 2.22 -12.65 17.40
C ARG A 169 0.95 -13.50 17.40
N SER A 170 0.33 -13.68 18.57
CA SER A 170 -0.95 -14.38 18.74
C SER A 170 -1.68 -13.88 19.97
N VAL A 171 -3.00 -14.08 20.02
CA VAL A 171 -3.86 -13.67 21.14
C VAL A 171 -3.41 -14.21 22.49
N ASP A 172 -2.91 -15.45 22.55
CA ASP A 172 -2.49 -16.14 23.78
C ASP A 172 -1.34 -15.43 24.52
N TYR A 173 -0.60 -14.57 23.82
CA TYR A 173 0.46 -13.77 24.42
C TYR A 173 -0.10 -12.67 25.35
N TYR A 174 -1.30 -12.15 25.07
CA TYR A 174 -1.78 -10.92 25.70
C TYR A 174 -2.63 -11.22 26.93
N SER A 175 -2.02 -11.05 28.11
CA SER A 175 -2.71 -11.12 29.40
C SER A 175 -2.25 -10.02 30.35
N PRO A 176 -3.02 -9.67 31.39
CA PRO A 176 -2.59 -8.70 32.39
C PRO A 176 -1.27 -9.06 33.08
N ALA A 177 -1.02 -10.35 33.30
CA ALA A 177 0.24 -10.84 33.89
C ALA A 177 1.41 -10.62 32.93
N GLN A 178 1.23 -10.96 31.65
CA GLN A 178 2.25 -10.71 30.63
C GLN A 178 2.56 -9.21 30.49
N GLY A 179 1.55 -8.33 30.52
CA GLY A 179 1.77 -6.89 30.42
C GLY A 179 2.61 -6.31 31.56
N LYS A 180 2.48 -6.84 32.79
CA LYS A 180 3.36 -6.44 33.91
C LYS A 180 4.79 -6.91 33.68
N THR A 181 4.97 -8.16 33.26
CA THR A 181 6.30 -8.73 32.96
C THR A 181 6.98 -7.95 31.84
N ASP A 182 6.25 -7.65 30.76
CA ASP A 182 6.76 -6.89 29.62
C ASP A 182 7.12 -5.46 30.02
N CYS A 183 6.29 -4.81 30.83
CA CYS A 183 6.58 -3.47 31.35
C CYS A 183 7.89 -3.43 32.15
N MET A 184 8.09 -4.40 33.05
CA MET A 184 9.32 -4.49 33.85
C MET A 184 10.54 -4.78 32.98
N ASN A 185 10.44 -5.76 32.08
CA ASN A 185 11.53 -6.15 31.19
C ASN A 185 11.91 -5.01 30.22
N ALA A 186 10.92 -4.37 29.61
CA ALA A 186 11.14 -3.24 28.71
C ALA A 186 11.82 -2.07 29.45
N SER A 187 11.36 -1.77 30.66
CA SER A 187 11.94 -0.72 31.50
C SER A 187 13.41 -1.01 31.85
N TYR A 188 13.68 -2.21 32.38
CA TYR A 188 15.03 -2.64 32.71
C TYR A 188 15.95 -2.59 31.48
N LYS A 189 15.50 -3.11 30.34
CA LYS A 189 16.28 -3.13 29.11
C LYS A 189 16.49 -1.72 28.55
N ALA A 190 15.51 -0.83 28.64
CA ALA A 190 15.66 0.55 28.23
C ALA A 190 16.73 1.27 29.08
N GLU A 191 16.72 1.07 30.40
CA GLU A 191 17.76 1.61 31.29
C GLU A 191 19.14 1.01 30.99
N GLU A 192 19.23 -0.31 30.80
CA GLU A 192 20.47 -1.02 30.49
C GLU A 192 21.12 -0.50 29.19
N HIS A 193 20.30 -0.21 28.17
CA HIS A 193 20.76 0.41 26.92
C HIS A 193 21.02 1.93 27.04
N GLY A 194 20.72 2.55 28.19
CA GLY A 194 20.98 3.96 28.45
C GLY A 194 19.91 4.93 27.93
N PHE A 195 18.69 4.46 27.65
CA PHE A 195 17.56 5.35 27.38
C PHE A 195 17.20 6.15 28.63
N LYS A 196 16.94 7.45 28.45
CA LYS A 196 16.67 8.38 29.56
C LYS A 196 15.20 8.32 30.00
N PRO A 197 14.89 8.66 31.26
CA PRO A 197 13.51 8.85 31.69
C PRO A 197 12.73 9.79 30.76
N GLY A 198 11.46 9.50 30.54
CA GLY A 198 10.57 10.15 29.58
C GLY A 198 10.66 9.61 28.15
N THR A 199 11.57 8.67 27.87
CA THR A 199 11.61 7.97 26.57
C THR A 199 10.31 7.19 26.35
N LEU A 200 9.78 7.25 25.13
CA LEU A 200 8.60 6.50 24.70
C LEU A 200 9.01 5.12 24.18
N ILE A 201 8.47 4.05 24.78
CA ILE A 201 8.70 2.66 24.38
C ILE A 201 7.46 2.14 23.66
N TYR A 202 7.64 1.61 22.44
CA TYR A 202 6.53 1.03 21.66
C TYR A 202 6.38 -0.46 21.98
N PHE A 203 5.33 -0.82 22.69
CA PHE A 203 4.92 -2.21 22.93
C PHE A 203 4.10 -2.71 21.74
N THR A 204 4.42 -3.90 21.23
CA THR A 204 3.88 -4.36 19.95
C THR A 204 2.66 -5.26 20.09
N VAL A 205 1.68 -5.06 19.19
CA VAL A 205 0.64 -6.01 18.81
C VAL A 205 0.85 -6.39 17.36
N ASP A 206 1.69 -7.40 17.10
CA ASP A 206 2.20 -7.74 15.76
C ASP A 206 1.46 -8.93 15.14
N TYR A 207 0.13 -8.86 15.12
CA TYR A 207 -0.74 -9.83 14.47
C TYR A 207 -2.11 -9.20 14.13
N ASP A 208 -2.93 -9.89 13.34
CA ASP A 208 -4.28 -9.43 13.00
C ASP A 208 -5.27 -9.63 14.16
N ALA A 209 -5.16 -8.80 15.19
CA ALA A 209 -6.08 -8.82 16.32
C ALA A 209 -7.48 -8.34 15.89
N VAL A 210 -8.45 -9.25 15.91
CA VAL A 210 -9.87 -8.92 15.66
C VAL A 210 -10.47 -8.17 16.85
N ASP A 211 -11.56 -7.45 16.62
CA ASP A 211 -12.09 -6.48 17.61
C ASP A 211 -12.42 -7.10 18.98
N ASP A 212 -12.91 -8.34 19.00
CA ASP A 212 -13.20 -9.08 20.23
C ASP A 212 -11.92 -9.42 21.01
N GLU A 213 -10.84 -9.78 20.33
CA GLU A 213 -9.54 -10.04 20.95
C GLU A 213 -8.91 -8.75 21.50
N VAL A 214 -9.08 -7.63 20.79
CA VAL A 214 -8.66 -6.31 21.29
C VAL A 214 -9.36 -6.00 22.61
N THR A 215 -10.68 -6.26 22.68
CA THR A 215 -11.49 -6.05 23.89
C THR A 215 -11.06 -6.96 25.03
N SER A 216 -10.94 -8.25 24.77
CA SER A 216 -10.80 -9.29 25.80
C SER A 216 -9.35 -9.51 26.27
N HIS A 217 -8.35 -9.21 25.43
CA HIS A 217 -6.95 -9.52 25.71
C HIS A 217 -6.03 -8.29 25.65
N VAL A 218 -6.06 -7.55 24.54
CA VAL A 218 -5.10 -6.45 24.30
C VAL A 218 -5.35 -5.26 25.22
N LEU A 219 -6.61 -4.84 25.41
CA LEU A 219 -6.97 -3.76 26.33
C LEU A 219 -6.55 -4.06 27.79
N PRO A 220 -6.87 -5.23 28.38
CA PRO A 220 -6.37 -5.62 29.70
C PRO A 220 -4.85 -5.69 29.82
N TYR A 221 -4.16 -6.15 28.77
CA TYR A 221 -2.69 -6.17 28.70
C TYR A 221 -2.10 -4.75 28.74
N PHE A 222 -2.59 -3.82 27.92
CA PHE A 222 -2.09 -2.44 27.92
C PHE A 222 -2.45 -1.66 29.19
N ARG A 223 -3.62 -1.92 29.77
CA ARG A 223 -3.97 -1.39 31.10
C ARG A 223 -2.93 -1.79 32.14
N SER A 224 -2.53 -3.07 32.15
CA SER A 224 -1.56 -3.55 33.15
C SER A 224 -0.16 -2.98 32.93
N ILE A 225 0.25 -2.71 31.67
CA ILE A 225 1.48 -1.95 31.38
C ILE A 225 1.38 -0.54 31.96
N LYS A 226 0.31 0.21 31.68
CA LYS A 226 0.14 1.59 32.16
C LYS A 226 0.18 1.66 33.69
N ASP A 227 -0.58 0.77 34.35
CA ASP A 227 -0.63 0.67 35.82
C ASP A 227 0.74 0.31 36.40
N GLN A 228 1.44 -0.68 35.81
CA GLN A 228 2.75 -1.11 36.28
C GLN A 228 3.82 -0.03 36.08
N MET A 229 3.81 0.67 34.93
CA MET A 229 4.71 1.78 34.68
C MET A 229 4.50 2.90 35.70
N GLY A 230 3.25 3.20 36.06
CA GLY A 230 2.92 4.15 37.14
C GLY A 230 3.47 3.73 38.50
N ARG A 231 3.34 2.44 38.86
CA ARG A 231 3.90 1.88 40.11
C ARG A 231 5.42 1.95 40.16
N MET A 232 6.08 1.87 39.00
CA MET A 232 7.53 2.02 38.83
C MET A 232 7.97 3.48 38.75
N GLY A 233 7.11 4.45 39.09
CA GLY A 233 7.44 5.87 39.12
C GLY A 233 7.33 6.58 37.78
N ALA A 234 6.67 5.98 36.77
CA ALA A 234 6.41 6.55 35.45
C ALA A 234 7.67 7.00 34.70
N GLN A 235 8.77 6.26 34.86
CA GLN A 235 10.05 6.60 34.26
C GLN A 235 10.07 6.57 32.73
N PHE A 236 9.26 5.72 32.08
CA PHE A 236 9.13 5.67 30.63
C PHE A 236 7.68 5.91 30.22
N ARG A 237 7.50 6.38 28.99
CA ARG A 237 6.19 6.58 28.39
C ARG A 237 5.79 5.33 27.60
N VAL A 238 4.49 5.05 27.58
CA VAL A 238 3.93 3.86 26.91
C VAL A 238 3.46 4.26 25.52
N GLY A 239 4.03 3.65 24.48
CA GLY A 239 3.55 3.71 23.10
C GLY A 239 3.06 2.35 22.65
N ILE A 240 2.27 2.33 21.58
CA ILE A 240 1.77 1.10 20.96
C ILE A 240 2.25 0.99 19.53
N TYR A 241 2.66 -0.22 19.12
CA TYR A 241 2.72 -0.60 17.72
C TYR A 241 1.61 -1.59 17.38
N GLY A 242 0.94 -1.43 16.25
CA GLY A 242 -0.07 -2.38 15.77
C GLY A 242 -1.01 -1.80 14.73
N PRO A 243 -2.06 -2.57 14.33
CA PRO A 243 -3.05 -2.12 13.36
C PRO A 243 -3.78 -0.85 13.81
N ARG A 244 -4.35 -0.09 12.87
CA ARG A 244 -5.07 1.18 13.13
C ARG A 244 -6.14 1.05 14.21
N ASN A 245 -7.00 0.02 14.14
CA ASN A 245 -8.05 -0.23 15.15
C ASN A 245 -7.44 -0.43 16.54
N VAL A 246 -6.42 -1.29 16.66
CA VAL A 246 -5.76 -1.59 17.94
C VAL A 246 -5.15 -0.32 18.51
N CYS A 247 -4.35 0.40 17.72
CA CYS A 247 -3.73 1.66 18.13
C CYS A 247 -4.78 2.69 18.59
N SER A 248 -5.86 2.84 17.82
CA SER A 248 -6.95 3.77 18.14
C SER A 248 -7.64 3.42 19.46
N ARG A 249 -7.98 2.13 19.67
CA ARG A 249 -8.70 1.69 20.87
C ARG A 249 -7.86 1.80 22.14
N ILE A 250 -6.57 1.43 22.08
CA ILE A 250 -5.67 1.57 23.23
C ILE A 250 -5.40 3.05 23.55
N SER A 251 -5.28 3.89 22.53
CA SER A 251 -5.07 5.33 22.70
C SER A 251 -6.30 6.05 23.25
N ALA A 252 -7.51 5.68 22.79
CA ALA A 252 -8.77 6.29 23.22
C ALA A 252 -9.04 6.14 24.73
N VAL A 253 -8.54 5.06 25.35
CA VAL A 253 -8.64 4.84 26.80
C VAL A 253 -7.43 5.36 27.58
N GLY A 254 -6.47 6.03 26.91
CA GLY A 254 -5.31 6.67 27.54
C GLY A 254 -4.19 5.71 27.98
N TYR A 255 -4.17 4.46 27.50
CA TYR A 255 -3.13 3.50 27.85
C TYR A 255 -1.86 3.65 27.02
N ALA A 256 -1.93 4.27 25.85
CA ALA A 256 -0.76 4.63 25.03
C ALA A 256 -0.74 6.14 24.73
N ASP A 257 0.43 6.75 24.88
CA ASP A 257 0.66 8.16 24.63
C ASP A 257 0.88 8.48 23.14
N ALA A 258 1.31 7.50 22.33
CA ALA A 258 1.45 7.63 20.88
C ALA A 258 1.40 6.27 20.17
N SER A 259 1.09 6.31 18.87
CA SER A 259 0.94 5.12 18.02
C SER A 259 2.05 5.00 16.96
N PHE A 260 2.57 3.79 16.76
CA PHE A 260 3.40 3.36 15.64
C PHE A 260 2.59 2.37 14.80
N VAL A 261 2.04 2.82 13.69
CA VAL A 261 0.96 2.11 13.01
C VAL A 261 1.50 1.12 11.98
N SER A 262 1.01 -0.12 12.00
CA SER A 262 1.44 -1.19 11.08
C SER A 262 0.69 -1.17 9.73
N ASP A 263 0.67 -0.01 9.08
CA ASP A 263 -0.13 0.25 7.86
C ASP A 263 0.32 -0.56 6.64
N MET A 264 1.56 -1.09 6.63
CA MET A 264 2.09 -1.98 5.60
C MET A 264 1.40 -3.36 5.60
N SER A 265 0.81 -3.75 6.73
CA SER A 265 0.03 -4.99 6.86
C SER A 265 -1.39 -4.77 6.38
N SER A 266 -1.57 -4.45 5.10
CA SER A 266 -2.90 -4.17 4.52
C SER A 266 -3.87 -5.36 4.52
N GLY A 267 -3.37 -6.57 4.80
CA GLY A 267 -4.18 -7.76 5.00
C GLY A 267 -4.79 -7.89 6.40
N PHE A 268 -4.35 -7.07 7.37
CA PHE A 268 -4.90 -7.11 8.73
C PHE A 268 -6.26 -6.41 8.77
N SER A 269 -7.28 -7.11 9.27
CA SER A 269 -8.63 -6.59 9.48
C SER A 269 -8.64 -5.27 10.26
N GLY A 270 -7.73 -5.11 11.23
CA GLY A 270 -7.58 -3.88 12.02
C GLY A 270 -7.08 -2.65 11.24
N ASN A 271 -6.67 -2.80 9.98
CA ASN A 271 -6.30 -1.72 9.06
C ASN A 271 -7.38 -1.40 8.02
N LEU A 272 -8.40 -2.27 7.88
CA LEU A 272 -9.41 -2.19 6.84
C LEU A 272 -10.56 -1.28 7.28
N GLY A 273 -10.62 -0.08 6.70
CA GLY A 273 -11.69 0.89 6.97
C GLY A 273 -11.54 1.68 8.28
N TYR A 274 -10.42 1.52 8.99
CA TYR A 274 -10.10 2.31 10.17
C TYR A 274 -9.23 3.53 9.79
N PRO A 275 -9.50 4.72 10.35
CA PRO A 275 -8.67 5.90 10.13
C PRO A 275 -7.31 5.74 10.80
N LEU A 276 -6.31 6.47 10.29
CA LEU A 276 -5.02 6.60 10.97
C LEU A 276 -5.26 7.29 12.34
N PRO A 277 -4.76 6.76 13.47
CA PRO A 277 -5.01 7.31 14.80
C PRO A 277 -4.46 8.74 14.96
N ASP A 278 -5.18 9.63 15.65
CA ASP A 278 -4.78 11.04 15.81
C ASP A 278 -3.40 11.22 16.49
N ASN A 279 -3.01 10.27 17.34
CA ASN A 279 -1.72 10.26 18.06
C ASN A 279 -0.63 9.46 17.33
N TRP A 280 -0.78 9.19 16.03
CA TRP A 280 0.25 8.52 15.27
C TRP A 280 1.55 9.33 15.27
N SER A 281 2.65 8.63 15.49
CA SER A 281 4.01 9.16 15.59
C SER A 281 4.91 8.54 14.52
N PHE A 282 4.63 7.30 14.15
CA PHE A 282 5.22 6.60 13.02
C PHE A 282 4.13 5.84 12.25
N ASP A 283 4.25 5.82 10.93
CA ASP A 283 3.35 5.15 9.98
C ASP A 283 4.22 4.19 9.16
N GLN A 284 4.12 2.88 9.44
CA GLN A 284 4.90 1.85 8.75
C GLN A 284 4.23 1.50 7.44
N ILE A 285 4.79 1.92 6.30
CA ILE A 285 4.10 1.82 5.00
C ILE A 285 4.77 0.85 4.00
N VAL A 286 6.04 0.52 4.21
CA VAL A 286 6.82 -0.29 3.28
C VAL A 286 8.01 -0.95 3.99
N THR A 287 8.26 -2.22 3.67
CA THR A 287 9.56 -2.83 3.90
C THR A 287 10.45 -2.57 2.70
N LYS A 288 11.63 -1.99 2.94
CA LYS A 288 12.65 -1.85 1.91
C LYS A 288 14.07 -1.96 2.46
N THR A 289 14.98 -2.36 1.61
CA THR A 289 16.41 -2.40 1.92
C THR A 289 17.07 -1.08 1.49
N VAL A 290 17.95 -0.53 2.35
CA VAL A 290 18.65 0.75 2.15
C VAL A 290 20.16 0.49 2.25
N GLY A 291 20.93 0.92 1.25
CA GLY A 291 22.36 0.60 1.10
C GLY A 291 22.61 -0.37 -0.05
N THR A 292 23.74 -1.10 -0.06
CA THR A 292 24.14 -2.05 -1.14
C THR A 292 23.30 -3.34 -1.21
N GLY A 293 22.03 -3.24 -0.89
CA GLY A 293 20.99 -4.13 -1.33
C GLY A 293 19.76 -3.25 -1.39
N GLU A 294 19.22 -2.99 -2.58
CA GLU A 294 17.90 -2.38 -2.70
C GLU A 294 16.85 -3.48 -2.84
N SER A 295 15.68 -3.26 -2.25
CA SER A 295 14.41 -3.80 -2.76
C SER A 295 13.26 -3.04 -2.09
N PRO A 296 12.36 -2.40 -2.85
CA PRO A 296 11.04 -2.02 -2.37
C PRO A 296 9.94 -2.70 -3.20
N HIS A 297 9.08 -3.53 -2.58
CA HIS A 297 7.79 -4.12 -3.03
C HIS A 297 7.56 -4.63 -4.46
N TYR A 298 8.56 -4.54 -5.32
CA TYR A 298 8.95 -5.53 -6.30
C TYR A 298 9.72 -6.58 -5.51
N SER A 299 9.31 -7.85 -5.54
CA SER A 299 10.16 -8.86 -4.92
C SER A 299 11.52 -8.84 -5.61
N GLN A 300 12.59 -9.18 -4.91
CA GLN A 300 13.92 -9.29 -5.53
C GLN A 300 13.87 -10.17 -6.79
N VAL A 301 12.98 -11.17 -6.80
CA VAL A 301 12.70 -12.03 -7.96
C VAL A 301 12.23 -11.20 -9.15
N ASP A 302 11.26 -10.30 -8.96
CA ASP A 302 10.75 -9.48 -10.04
C ASP A 302 11.80 -8.50 -10.59
N VAL A 303 12.66 -7.94 -9.72
CA VAL A 303 13.75 -7.04 -10.15
C VAL A 303 14.78 -7.83 -10.95
N VAL A 304 15.10 -9.04 -10.51
CA VAL A 304 16.01 -9.97 -11.21
C VAL A 304 15.43 -10.41 -12.55
N GLU A 305 14.12 -10.68 -12.62
CA GLU A 305 13.44 -11.05 -13.86
C GLU A 305 13.40 -9.88 -14.85
N ASP A 306 13.08 -8.67 -14.40
CA ASP A 306 13.09 -7.47 -15.23
C ASP A 306 14.50 -7.17 -15.76
N ALA A 307 15.53 -7.35 -14.93
CA ALA A 307 16.91 -7.25 -15.35
C ALA A 307 17.24 -8.30 -16.42
N GLY A 308 16.67 -9.49 -16.28
CA GLY A 308 16.75 -10.56 -17.25
C GLY A 308 16.15 -10.20 -18.60
N VAL A 309 15.04 -9.46 -18.61
CA VAL A 309 14.42 -8.95 -19.84
C VAL A 309 15.31 -7.91 -20.51
N VAL A 310 15.81 -6.92 -19.75
CA VAL A 310 16.77 -5.94 -20.28
C VAL A 310 18.02 -6.64 -20.83
N TYR A 311 18.52 -7.67 -20.14
CA TYR A 311 19.70 -8.42 -20.55
C TYR A 311 19.48 -9.22 -21.84
N TYR A 312 18.30 -9.80 -22.04
CA TYR A 312 17.97 -10.46 -23.30
C TYR A 312 17.98 -9.46 -24.48
N HIS A 313 17.30 -8.32 -24.32
CA HIS A 313 17.08 -7.37 -25.41
C HIS A 313 18.26 -6.45 -25.72
N THR A 314 19.11 -6.14 -24.74
CA THR A 314 20.26 -5.23 -24.92
C THR A 314 21.61 -5.95 -24.96
N ALA A 315 21.62 -7.26 -24.68
CA ALA A 315 22.83 -8.05 -24.43
C ALA A 315 23.71 -7.54 -23.28
N ALA A 316 23.20 -6.63 -22.44
CA ALA A 316 23.88 -6.10 -21.26
C ALA A 316 22.97 -6.17 -20.02
N ILE A 317 23.54 -6.59 -18.88
CA ILE A 317 22.86 -6.45 -17.60
C ILE A 317 22.82 -4.95 -17.26
N PRO A 318 21.66 -4.38 -16.93
CA PRO A 318 21.59 -2.97 -16.62
C PRO A 318 22.37 -2.64 -15.35
N ASP A 319 22.90 -1.41 -15.25
CA ASP A 319 23.76 -0.99 -14.14
C ASP A 319 23.12 -1.19 -12.76
N TRP A 320 21.80 -1.03 -12.66
CA TRP A 320 21.03 -1.24 -11.44
C TRP A 320 20.90 -2.73 -11.04
N ALA A 321 21.26 -3.67 -11.91
CA ALA A 321 21.15 -5.11 -11.69
C ALA A 321 22.47 -5.88 -11.73
N LYS A 322 23.60 -5.21 -11.99
CA LYS A 322 24.90 -5.87 -12.21
C LYS A 322 25.37 -6.75 -11.05
N ASP A 323 24.95 -6.41 -9.83
CA ASP A 323 25.31 -7.10 -8.59
C ASP A 323 24.19 -8.04 -8.10
N LEU A 324 23.09 -8.19 -8.85
CA LEU A 324 21.98 -9.06 -8.46
C LEU A 324 22.28 -10.53 -8.79
N PRO A 325 22.22 -11.44 -7.81
CA PRO A 325 22.38 -12.87 -8.09
C PRO A 325 21.20 -13.40 -8.91
N GLY A 326 21.48 -14.27 -9.89
CA GLY A 326 20.45 -15.02 -10.61
C GLY A 326 19.84 -14.34 -11.84
N VAL A 327 20.36 -13.19 -12.28
CA VAL A 327 19.93 -12.56 -13.54
C VAL A 327 20.24 -13.48 -14.72
N LYS A 328 19.18 -13.89 -15.43
CA LYS A 328 19.23 -14.73 -16.63
C LYS A 328 18.50 -14.03 -17.76
N LYS A 329 18.90 -14.26 -19.01
CA LYS A 329 18.20 -13.70 -20.16
C LYS A 329 16.75 -14.21 -20.22
N LEU A 330 15.79 -13.30 -20.18
CA LEU A 330 14.36 -13.58 -20.29
C LEU A 330 13.76 -12.79 -21.45
N VAL A 331 12.88 -13.40 -22.23
CA VAL A 331 12.22 -12.68 -23.34
C VAL A 331 11.21 -11.65 -22.80
N ASP A 332 10.58 -11.98 -21.67
CA ASP A 332 9.46 -11.26 -21.05
C ASP A 332 9.40 -11.59 -19.54
N SER A 333 8.79 -10.72 -18.74
CA SER A 333 8.62 -10.87 -17.28
C SER A 333 7.36 -10.14 -16.80
N SER A 334 6.81 -10.55 -15.66
CA SER A 334 5.67 -9.86 -15.04
C SER A 334 6.12 -8.51 -14.48
N THR A 335 5.80 -7.43 -15.19
CA THR A 335 6.45 -6.15 -14.94
C THR A 335 5.51 -5.00 -14.51
N GLY A 336 6.10 -3.96 -13.92
CA GLY A 336 5.40 -2.79 -13.38
C GLY A 336 4.51 -3.09 -12.18
N ILE A 337 3.84 -2.06 -11.67
CA ILE A 337 3.03 -2.13 -10.44
C ILE A 337 1.84 -3.11 -10.52
N ALA A 338 1.36 -3.43 -11.73
CA ALA A 338 0.27 -4.36 -11.96
C ALA A 338 0.74 -5.75 -12.44
N LYS A 339 2.05 -6.00 -12.53
CA LYS A 339 2.62 -7.33 -12.87
C LYS A 339 2.11 -7.90 -14.20
N ILE A 340 2.26 -7.12 -15.27
CA ILE A 340 1.77 -7.49 -16.60
C ILE A 340 2.97 -7.77 -17.52
N GLN A 341 2.99 -8.95 -18.16
CA GLN A 341 3.97 -9.29 -19.19
C GLN A 341 3.69 -8.55 -20.50
N GLY A 342 4.73 -8.26 -21.29
CA GLY A 342 4.63 -7.61 -22.60
C GLY A 342 3.68 -8.36 -23.54
N ARG A 343 3.84 -9.68 -23.65
CA ARG A 343 2.96 -10.57 -24.44
C ARG A 343 1.51 -10.48 -24.00
N THR A 344 1.27 -10.57 -22.70
CA THR A 344 -0.08 -10.58 -22.11
C THR A 344 -0.76 -9.22 -22.29
N GLY A 345 -0.01 -8.13 -22.10
CA GLY A 345 -0.47 -6.78 -22.41
C GLY A 345 -0.85 -6.61 -23.89
N ILE A 346 -0.09 -7.19 -24.82
CA ILE A 346 -0.45 -7.18 -26.25
C ILE A 346 -1.76 -7.93 -26.48
N LEU A 347 -1.91 -9.15 -25.96
CA LEU A 347 -3.12 -9.95 -26.15
C LEU A 347 -4.37 -9.22 -25.64
N ALA A 348 -4.31 -8.69 -24.42
CA ALA A 348 -5.42 -7.99 -23.79
C ALA A 348 -5.80 -6.69 -24.54
N ARG A 349 -4.80 -5.90 -24.93
CA ARG A 349 -5.03 -4.64 -25.67
C ARG A 349 -5.49 -4.89 -27.10
N ASN A 350 -4.95 -5.90 -27.78
CA ASN A 350 -5.42 -6.31 -29.10
C ASN A 350 -6.88 -6.77 -29.06
N ASN A 351 -7.28 -7.52 -28.03
CA ASN A 351 -8.68 -7.90 -27.83
C ASN A 351 -9.58 -6.66 -27.66
N SER A 352 -9.11 -5.67 -26.91
CA SER A 352 -9.82 -4.40 -26.73
C SER A 352 -9.89 -3.56 -28.02
N ILE A 353 -8.84 -3.59 -28.85
CA ILE A 353 -8.83 -2.94 -30.16
C ILE A 353 -9.80 -3.60 -31.13
N ARG A 354 -9.79 -4.93 -31.21
CA ARG A 354 -10.72 -5.70 -32.06
C ARG A 354 -12.18 -5.52 -31.65
N SER A 355 -12.44 -5.34 -30.35
CA SER A 355 -13.79 -5.07 -29.83
C SER A 355 -14.19 -3.58 -29.86
N GLY A 356 -13.34 -2.69 -30.38
CA GLY A 356 -13.63 -1.26 -30.48
C GLY A 356 -13.60 -0.49 -29.15
N THR A 357 -13.17 -1.11 -28.05
CA THR A 357 -13.09 -0.47 -26.73
C THR A 357 -11.81 0.33 -26.54
N LEU A 358 -10.80 0.08 -27.38
CA LEU A 358 -9.52 0.79 -27.41
C LEU A 358 -9.16 1.13 -28.86
N SER A 359 -8.69 2.34 -29.12
CA SER A 359 -8.08 2.67 -30.42
C SER A 359 -6.57 2.43 -30.35
N GLY A 360 -6.00 1.82 -31.39
CA GLY A 360 -4.56 1.59 -31.46
C GLY A 360 -4.16 0.64 -32.58
N LYS A 361 -2.86 0.49 -32.78
CA LYS A 361 -2.28 -0.49 -33.69
C LYS A 361 -2.33 -1.88 -33.04
N ILE A 362 -2.77 -2.88 -33.79
CA ILE A 362 -2.62 -4.29 -33.40
C ILE A 362 -1.14 -4.66 -33.46
N LEU A 363 -0.60 -5.16 -32.35
CA LEU A 363 0.78 -5.65 -32.25
C LEU A 363 0.81 -7.17 -32.34
N ASP A 364 1.93 -7.75 -32.75
CA ASP A 364 2.08 -9.20 -32.81
C ASP A 364 2.61 -9.74 -31.47
N PRO A 365 1.82 -10.52 -30.71
CA PRO A 365 2.26 -11.08 -29.43
C PRO A 365 3.33 -12.18 -29.60
N ALA A 366 3.68 -12.62 -30.81
CA ALA A 366 4.81 -13.52 -31.07
C ALA A 366 6.09 -12.76 -31.47
N LYS A 367 5.96 -11.50 -31.89
CA LYS A 367 7.08 -10.71 -32.39
C LYS A 367 7.88 -10.07 -31.26
N ASP A 368 9.16 -10.39 -31.22
CA ASP A 368 10.07 -9.99 -30.15
C ASP A 368 10.14 -8.45 -29.95
N SER A 369 10.28 -7.68 -31.03
CA SER A 369 10.31 -6.21 -30.96
C SER A 369 9.03 -5.60 -30.40
N ASP A 370 7.88 -6.23 -30.66
CA ASP A 370 6.59 -5.75 -30.20
C ASP A 370 6.42 -6.06 -28.70
N ARG A 371 6.83 -7.26 -28.26
CA ARG A 371 6.91 -7.63 -26.84
C ARG A 371 7.82 -6.68 -26.07
N TRP A 372 9.03 -6.42 -26.57
CA TRP A 372 9.97 -5.50 -25.96
C TRP A 372 9.36 -4.10 -25.79
N SER A 373 8.80 -3.55 -26.87
CA SER A 373 8.18 -2.22 -26.85
C SER A 373 6.99 -2.14 -25.88
N MET A 374 6.20 -3.22 -25.76
CA MET A 374 5.09 -3.27 -24.80
C MET A 374 5.61 -3.40 -23.37
N TRP A 375 6.57 -4.29 -23.14
CA TRP A 375 7.17 -4.53 -21.84
C TRP A 375 7.81 -3.25 -21.30
N GLN A 376 8.57 -2.50 -22.11
CA GLN A 376 9.15 -1.22 -21.69
C GLN A 376 8.08 -0.23 -21.21
N LYS A 377 6.94 -0.13 -21.91
CA LYS A 377 5.83 0.73 -21.48
C LYS A 377 5.17 0.25 -20.20
N LEU A 378 4.97 -1.06 -20.06
CA LEU A 378 4.40 -1.66 -18.85
C LEU A 378 5.36 -1.50 -17.65
N ASN A 379 6.67 -1.56 -17.87
CA ASN A 379 7.68 -1.44 -16.82
C ASN A 379 7.89 0.03 -16.38
N GLN A 380 7.96 0.96 -17.34
CA GLN A 380 8.44 2.32 -17.11
C GLN A 380 7.32 3.37 -16.96
N ASP A 381 6.10 3.06 -17.39
CA ASP A 381 4.95 3.96 -17.29
C ASP A 381 3.85 3.31 -16.43
N ASN A 382 3.83 3.68 -15.15
CA ASN A 382 2.85 3.21 -14.18
C ASN A 382 1.40 3.52 -14.61
N ALA A 383 1.16 4.65 -15.27
CA ALA A 383 -0.18 5.00 -15.75
C ALA A 383 -0.61 4.10 -16.91
N PHE A 384 0.32 3.76 -17.82
CA PHE A 384 0.07 2.79 -18.89
C PHE A 384 -0.13 1.37 -18.36
N ASN A 385 0.67 0.96 -17.38
CA ASN A 385 0.59 -0.34 -16.72
C ASN A 385 -0.77 -0.54 -16.04
N VAL A 386 -1.17 0.38 -15.17
CA VAL A 386 -2.50 0.37 -14.53
C VAL A 386 -3.61 0.53 -15.55
N GLY A 387 -3.43 1.40 -16.55
CA GLY A 387 -4.39 1.57 -17.65
C GLY A 387 -4.59 0.32 -18.51
N THR A 388 -3.74 -0.70 -18.39
CA THR A 388 -3.87 -1.98 -19.07
C THR A 388 -4.70 -3.00 -18.28
N VAL A 389 -4.85 -2.82 -16.96
CA VAL A 389 -5.62 -3.72 -16.07
C VAL A 389 -7.09 -3.88 -16.50
N PRO A 390 -7.86 -2.82 -16.85
CA PRO A 390 -9.23 -3.01 -17.33
C PRO A 390 -9.30 -3.85 -18.61
N HIS A 391 -8.31 -3.71 -19.51
CA HIS A 391 -8.23 -4.49 -20.73
C HIS A 391 -7.88 -5.96 -20.44
N MET A 392 -7.08 -6.22 -19.41
CA MET A 392 -6.83 -7.56 -18.90
C MET A 392 -8.12 -8.23 -18.42
N HIS A 393 -8.96 -7.52 -17.67
CA HIS A 393 -10.24 -8.05 -17.19
C HIS A 393 -11.24 -8.28 -18.34
N ILE A 394 -11.31 -7.39 -19.33
CA ILE A 394 -12.15 -7.58 -20.52
C ILE A 394 -11.68 -8.81 -21.31
N TRP A 395 -10.38 -8.93 -21.57
CA TRP A 395 -9.82 -10.09 -22.26
C TRP A 395 -9.99 -11.39 -21.45
N ALA A 396 -9.90 -11.32 -20.12
CA ALA A 396 -10.20 -12.44 -19.23
C ALA A 396 -11.66 -12.88 -19.34
N ALA A 397 -12.60 -11.94 -19.37
CA ALA A 397 -14.02 -12.22 -19.57
C ALA A 397 -14.28 -12.84 -20.95
N ASP A 398 -13.62 -12.33 -21.99
CA ASP A 398 -13.75 -12.80 -23.38
C ASP A 398 -13.10 -14.17 -23.64
N GLY A 399 -12.54 -14.81 -22.60
CA GLY A 399 -12.02 -16.17 -22.66
C GLY A 399 -10.51 -16.30 -22.89
N LYS A 400 -9.72 -15.23 -22.63
CA LYS A 400 -8.24 -15.25 -22.64
C LYS A 400 -7.60 -15.81 -23.91
N LYS A 401 -8.25 -15.65 -25.07
CA LYS A 401 -7.78 -16.22 -26.34
C LYS A 401 -6.32 -15.92 -26.63
N GLY A 402 -5.57 -16.96 -26.99
CA GLY A 402 -4.15 -16.88 -27.34
C GLY A 402 -3.20 -16.98 -26.15
N ASP A 403 -3.71 -17.36 -24.98
CA ASP A 403 -2.94 -17.66 -23.78
C ASP A 403 -3.44 -18.98 -23.16
N HIS A 404 -3.98 -18.96 -21.95
CA HIS A 404 -4.77 -20.06 -21.41
C HIS A 404 -6.25 -19.82 -21.73
N ASP A 405 -6.71 -20.40 -22.83
CA ASP A 405 -8.09 -20.24 -23.31
C ASP A 405 -9.09 -20.72 -22.25
N GLU A 406 -10.09 -19.89 -21.96
CA GLU A 406 -11.11 -20.16 -20.97
C GLU A 406 -12.51 -19.92 -21.55
N THR A 407 -13.51 -20.57 -20.96
CA THR A 407 -14.92 -20.31 -21.32
C THR A 407 -15.24 -18.83 -21.09
N PRO A 408 -15.76 -18.11 -22.10
CA PRO A 408 -16.16 -16.72 -21.92
C PRO A 408 -17.20 -16.57 -20.82
N ILE A 409 -17.07 -15.52 -20.03
CA ILE A 409 -18.04 -15.11 -19.02
C ILE A 409 -18.53 -13.69 -19.36
N ARG A 410 -19.58 -13.23 -18.69
CA ARG A 410 -20.07 -11.86 -18.82
C ARG A 410 -18.93 -10.88 -18.53
N ARG A 411 -18.81 -9.77 -19.25
CA ARG A 411 -17.79 -8.74 -18.97
C ARG A 411 -18.07 -7.98 -17.67
N PRO A 412 -17.04 -7.41 -17.01
CA PRO A 412 -17.23 -6.62 -15.79
C PRO A 412 -18.30 -5.55 -15.94
N ALA A 413 -19.25 -5.55 -15.01
CA ALA A 413 -20.39 -4.64 -14.95
C ALA A 413 -20.66 -4.25 -13.49
N LEU A 414 -21.53 -3.27 -13.27
CA LEU A 414 -21.84 -2.78 -11.92
C LEU A 414 -22.65 -3.77 -11.06
N ASP A 415 -23.32 -4.72 -11.73
CA ASP A 415 -24.13 -5.78 -11.14
C ASP A 415 -23.42 -7.14 -11.22
N TYR A 416 -22.09 -7.13 -11.18
CA TYR A 416 -21.29 -8.36 -11.14
C TYR A 416 -21.52 -9.11 -9.83
N THR A 417 -21.81 -10.41 -9.93
CA THR A 417 -21.93 -11.29 -8.77
C THR A 417 -20.56 -11.57 -8.15
N ASP A 418 -20.55 -12.01 -6.88
CA ASP A 418 -19.30 -12.44 -6.21
C ASP A 418 -18.61 -13.58 -6.97
N ALA A 419 -19.38 -14.48 -7.58
CA ALA A 419 -18.85 -15.58 -8.38
C ALA A 419 -18.17 -15.08 -9.67
N GLU A 420 -18.77 -14.10 -10.35
CA GLU A 420 -18.17 -13.47 -11.54
C GLU A 420 -16.91 -12.66 -11.18
N THR A 421 -16.97 -11.93 -10.07
CA THR A 421 -15.84 -11.17 -9.52
C THR A 421 -14.67 -12.09 -9.20
N TYR A 422 -14.93 -13.19 -8.49
CA TYR A 422 -13.92 -14.21 -8.19
C TYR A 422 -13.25 -14.72 -9.46
N GLN A 423 -14.03 -15.03 -10.50
CA GLN A 423 -13.46 -15.52 -11.76
C GLN A 423 -12.57 -14.47 -12.43
N ILE A 424 -12.95 -13.20 -12.44
CA ILE A 424 -12.11 -12.14 -13.01
C ILE A 424 -10.83 -11.92 -12.22
N LEU A 425 -10.88 -11.97 -10.88
CA LEU A 425 -9.69 -11.87 -10.03
C LEU A 425 -8.76 -13.07 -10.26
N ARG A 426 -9.30 -14.30 -10.27
CA ARG A 426 -8.51 -15.51 -10.55
C ARG A 426 -7.84 -15.46 -11.92
N ARG A 427 -8.59 -15.13 -12.97
CA ARG A 427 -8.09 -15.06 -14.35
C ARG A 427 -7.00 -14.02 -14.55
N TYR A 428 -6.97 -12.99 -13.70
CA TYR A 428 -5.90 -11.99 -13.70
C TYR A 428 -4.59 -12.56 -13.14
N GLN A 429 -4.67 -13.38 -12.08
CA GLN A 429 -3.49 -13.95 -11.41
C GLN A 429 -2.84 -15.09 -12.20
N GLY A 430 -3.60 -15.75 -13.08
CA GLY A 430 -3.11 -16.84 -13.92
C GLY A 430 -4.09 -18.00 -13.95
N PHE A 431 -3.57 -19.22 -13.83
CA PHE A 431 -4.33 -20.46 -13.89
C PHE A 431 -3.82 -21.45 -12.81
N GLY A 432 -4.64 -22.47 -12.50
CA GLY A 432 -4.33 -23.48 -11.49
C GLY A 432 -4.55 -23.04 -10.03
N ASP A 433 -4.23 -23.95 -9.11
CA ASP A 433 -4.57 -23.85 -7.68
C ASP A 433 -4.04 -22.58 -7.01
N GLN A 434 -2.85 -22.11 -7.40
CA GLN A 434 -2.28 -20.89 -6.85
C GLN A 434 -3.15 -19.68 -7.18
N ALA A 435 -3.60 -19.54 -8.44
CA ALA A 435 -4.46 -18.44 -8.86
C ALA A 435 -5.81 -18.46 -8.12
N GLU A 436 -6.32 -19.64 -7.78
CA GLU A 436 -7.53 -19.79 -6.97
C GLU A 436 -7.32 -19.36 -5.52
N ALA A 437 -6.24 -19.81 -4.87
CA ALA A 437 -5.90 -19.40 -3.51
C ALA A 437 -5.72 -17.88 -3.42
N ASP A 438 -4.99 -17.32 -4.38
CA ASP A 438 -4.73 -15.90 -4.53
C ASP A 438 -5.99 -15.06 -4.75
N ALA A 439 -6.97 -15.58 -5.52
CA ALA A 439 -8.25 -14.91 -5.72
C ALA A 439 -9.11 -14.94 -4.45
N LYS A 440 -9.12 -16.06 -3.71
CA LYS A 440 -9.85 -16.17 -2.43
C LYS A 440 -9.37 -15.13 -1.42
N LEU A 441 -8.06 -14.89 -1.34
CA LEU A 441 -7.48 -13.86 -0.46
C LEU A 441 -7.86 -12.43 -0.86
N ARG A 442 -8.18 -12.19 -2.14
CA ARG A 442 -8.54 -10.85 -2.65
C ARG A 442 -10.04 -10.56 -2.60
N MET A 443 -10.89 -11.58 -2.49
CA MET A 443 -12.35 -11.39 -2.38
C MET A 443 -12.77 -10.52 -1.19
N PRO A 444 -12.20 -10.67 0.04
CA PRO A 444 -12.52 -9.77 1.14
C PRO A 444 -12.16 -8.31 0.85
N LEU A 445 -11.02 -8.07 0.19
CA LEU A 445 -10.60 -6.72 -0.21
C LEU A 445 -11.60 -6.12 -1.22
N TYR A 446 -12.03 -6.90 -2.21
CA TYR A 446 -13.09 -6.48 -3.12
C TYR A 446 -14.38 -6.17 -2.36
N ALA A 447 -14.82 -7.03 -1.46
CA ALA A 447 -16.05 -6.84 -0.68
C ALA A 447 -16.01 -5.57 0.17
N ILE A 448 -14.84 -5.17 0.66
CA ILE A 448 -14.66 -3.89 1.36
C ILE A 448 -14.87 -2.71 0.43
N PHE A 449 -14.21 -2.69 -0.73
CA PHE A 449 -14.43 -1.63 -1.73
C PHE A 449 -15.90 -1.60 -2.17
N GLU A 450 -16.48 -2.78 -2.38
CA GLU A 450 -17.85 -2.95 -2.81
C GLU A 450 -18.86 -2.50 -1.76
N LYS A 451 -18.60 -2.70 -0.47
CA LYS A 451 -19.46 -2.19 0.62
C LYS A 451 -19.64 -0.68 0.52
N TYR A 452 -18.56 0.06 0.24
CA TYR A 452 -18.63 1.52 0.08
C TYR A 452 -19.19 1.92 -1.28
N ASN A 453 -18.85 1.19 -2.35
CA ASN A 453 -19.35 1.47 -3.70
C ASN A 453 -20.84 1.18 -3.86
N ARG A 454 -21.36 0.13 -3.21
CA ARG A 454 -22.78 -0.27 -3.26
C ARG A 454 -23.68 0.83 -2.71
N ILE A 455 -23.26 1.48 -1.61
CA ILE A 455 -24.00 2.61 -1.02
C ILE A 455 -24.20 3.72 -2.06
N ILE A 456 -23.23 3.94 -2.95
CA ILE A 456 -23.28 4.98 -3.97
C ILE A 456 -24.08 4.51 -5.22
N ARG A 457 -24.21 3.20 -5.45
CA ARG A 457 -25.03 2.65 -6.55
C ARG A 457 -26.51 2.50 -6.22
N GLU A 458 -26.82 2.30 -4.95
CA GLU A 458 -28.18 2.08 -4.45
C GLU A 458 -28.82 3.34 -3.85
N SER A 459 -28.03 4.40 -3.62
CA SER A 459 -28.50 5.76 -3.35
C SER A 459 -28.90 6.47 -4.63
#